data_AF-A0A820QBS3-F1
#
_entry.id   AF-A0A820QBS3-F1
#
_cell.length_a   1.000
_cell.length_b   1.000
_cell.length_c   1.000
_cell.angle_alpha   90.00
_cell.angle_beta   90.00
_cell.angle_gamma   90.00
#
_symmetry.space_group_name_H-M   'P 1'
#
loop_
_entity.id
_entity.type
_entity.pdbx_description
1 polymer ?
#
loop_
_entity_poly.entity_id
_entity_poly.type
_entity_poly.pdbx_seq_one_letter_code
_entity_poly.pdbx_strand_id
1 'polypeptide(L)'
;SYAGAVLGIPLSGILTEYLNWQVAFYFYGVIGMIWSVYWWHFSYERPAIHPKISESERIYIEESIGEASSIANKKKTLLNFLD
;
A
#
# COMPACT_ATOMS: atom_id res chain seq x y z
N SER A 1 13.38 4.82 5.19
CA SER A 1 12.43 5.19 6.25
C SER A 1 13.11 5.18 7.61
N TYR A 2 13.58 6.33 8.09
CA TYR A 2 14.23 6.47 9.41
C TYR A 2 13.29 7.03 10.48
N ALA A 3 12.17 7.63 10.06
CA ALA A 3 11.20 8.27 10.96
C ALA A 3 10.66 7.33 12.05
N GLY A 4 10.40 6.06 11.72
CA GLY A 4 9.91 5.08 12.68
C GLY A 4 10.90 4.76 13.78
N ALA A 5 12.20 4.66 13.47
CA ALA A 5 13.24 4.41 14.48
C ALA A 5 13.50 5.66 15.34
N VAL A 6 13.54 6.84 14.71
CA VAL A 6 13.75 8.13 15.40
C VAL A 6 12.63 8.42 16.40
N LEU A 7 11.39 8.05 16.08
CA LEU A 7 10.25 8.25 16.99
C LEU A 7 10.02 7.06 17.92
N GLY A 8 10.27 5.83 17.46
CA GLY A 8 9.98 4.61 18.20
C GLY A 8 10.88 4.39 19.41
N ILE A 9 12.18 4.69 19.29
CA ILE A 9 13.15 4.50 20.38
C ILE A 9 12.83 5.38 21.61
N PRO A 10 12.67 6.72 21.49
CA PRO A 10 12.34 7.54 22.66
C PRO A 10 10.95 7.22 23.22
N LEU A 11 9.97 6.92 22.36
CA LEU A 11 8.62 6.56 22.78
C LEU A 11 8.61 5.26 23.60
N SER A 12 9.35 4.24 23.17
CA SER A 12 9.49 2.98 23.91
C SER A 12 10.18 3.18 25.26
N GLY A 13 11.14 4.11 25.35
CA GLY A 13 11.80 4.47 26.60
C GLY A 13 10.82 5.07 27.61
N ILE A 14 10.04 6.06 27.19
CA ILE A 14 9.02 6.70 28.03
C ILE A 14 7.96 5.67 28.47
N LEU A 15 7.46 4.84 27.56
CA LEU A 15 6.42 3.86 27.93
C LEU A 15 6.89 2.83 28.97
N THR A 16 8.16 2.42 28.88
CA THR A 16 8.74 1.46 29.83
C THR A 16 8.94 2.06 31.22
N GLU A 17 9.28 3.36 31.29
CA GLU A 17 9.53 4.09 32.54
C GLU A 17 8.23 4.36 33.32
N TYR A 18 7.15 4.75 32.65
CA TYR A 18 5.90 5.13 33.33
C TYR A 18 4.94 3.95 33.61
N LEU A 19 4.93 2.93 32.75
CA LEU A 19 3.82 1.96 32.69
C LEU A 19 4.26 0.48 32.70
N ASN A 20 5.55 0.21 32.87
CA ASN A 20 6.21 -1.11 32.80
C ASN A 20 6.49 -1.61 31.37
N TRP A 21 7.47 -2.51 31.26
CA TRP A 21 8.00 -3.04 30.00
C TRP A 21 6.97 -3.80 29.14
N GLN A 22 5.96 -4.41 29.78
CA GLN A 22 4.90 -5.14 29.07
C GLN A 22 4.02 -4.21 28.25
N VAL A 23 3.84 -2.95 28.67
CA VAL A 23 2.93 -2.00 28.03
C VAL A 23 3.42 -1.56 26.66
N ALA A 24 4.74 -1.55 26.42
CA ALA A 24 5.29 -1.30 25.10
C ALA A 24 4.76 -2.30 24.05
N PHE A 25 4.68 -3.59 24.41
CA PHE A 25 4.16 -4.63 23.52
C PHE A 25 2.67 -4.45 23.23
N TYR A 26 1.87 -4.16 24.26
CA TYR A 26 0.44 -3.91 24.07
C TYR A 26 0.20 -2.65 23.24
N PHE A 27 0.97 -1.58 23.46
CA PHE A 27 0.84 -0.33 22.73
C PHE A 27 1.12 -0.49 21.23
N TYR A 28 2.28 -1.05 20.87
CA TYR A 28 2.62 -1.26 19.47
C TYR A 28 1.72 -2.31 18.81
N GLY A 29 1.30 -3.35 19.55
CA GLY A 29 0.35 -4.35 19.08
C GLY A 29 -1.02 -3.77 18.76
N VAL A 30 -1.59 -2.95 19.64
CA VAL A 30 -2.89 -2.28 19.43
C VAL A 30 -2.81 -1.28 18.28
N ILE A 31 -1.75 -0.46 18.22
CA ILE A 31 -1.55 0.47 17.10
C ILE A 31 -1.46 -0.28 15.77
N GLY A 32 -0.71 -1.38 15.73
CA GLY A 32 -0.61 -2.24 14.55
C GLY A 32 -1.97 -2.82 14.16
N MET A 33 -2.75 -3.30 15.12
CA MET A 33 -4.08 -3.86 14.87
C MET A 33 -5.06 -2.81 14.34
N ILE A 34 -5.10 -1.62 14.94
CA ILE A 34 -5.91 -0.49 14.46
C ILE A 34 -5.49 -0.11 13.04
N TRP A 35 -4.18 -0.04 12.79
CA TRP A 35 -3.65 0.25 11.46
C TRP A 35 -4.04 -0.82 10.45
N SER A 36 -3.99 -2.11 10.81
CA SER A 36 -4.42 -3.21 9.94
C SER A 36 -5.91 -3.15 9.62
N VAL A 37 -6.76 -2.83 10.60
CA VAL A 37 -8.21 -2.65 10.37
C VAL A 37 -8.47 -1.43 9.47
N TYR A 38 -7.78 -0.32 9.72
CA TYR A 38 -7.87 0.87 8.87
C TYR A 38 -7.42 0.56 7.44
N TRP A 39 -6.30 -0.15 7.28
CA TRP A 39 -5.79 -0.59 6.00
C TRP A 39 -6.77 -1.52 5.30
N TRP A 40 -7.41 -2.45 6.01
CA TRP A 40 -8.44 -3.32 5.44
C TRP A 40 -9.64 -2.54 4.88
N HIS A 41 -10.04 -1.46 5.57
CA HIS A 41 -11.16 -0.61 5.12
C HIS A 41 -10.79 0.38 4.01
N PHE A 42 -9.52 0.76 3.91
CA PHE A 42 -9.06 1.83 3.01
C PHE A 42 -8.28 1.31 1.79
N SER A 43 -7.68 0.11 1.89
CA SER A 43 -6.91 -0.50 0.83
C SER A 43 -7.84 -1.29 -0.10
N TYR A 44 -8.27 -0.63 -1.16
CA TYR A 44 -8.95 -1.27 -2.28
C TYR A 44 -7.92 -1.55 -3.37
N GLU A 45 -7.69 -2.82 -3.69
CA GLU A 45 -6.77 -3.26 -4.77
C GLU A 45 -7.25 -2.85 -6.17
N ARG A 46 -8.47 -2.33 -6.29
CA ARG A 46 -9.09 -1.96 -7.56
C ARG A 46 -9.60 -0.53 -7.49
N PRO A 47 -9.13 0.37 -8.38
CA PRO A 47 -9.76 1.68 -8.58
C PRO A 47 -11.24 1.53 -9.02
N ALA A 48 -11.64 0.33 -9.47
CA ALA A 48 -13.00 -0.01 -9.91
C ALA A 48 -14.06 -0.14 -8.79
N ILE A 49 -13.71 -0.11 -7.50
CA ILE A 49 -14.68 -0.29 -6.38
C ILE A 49 -14.77 0.98 -5.51
N HIS A 50 -14.24 2.10 -5.98
CA HIS A 50 -14.40 3.38 -5.30
C HIS A 50 -15.74 4.01 -5.74
N PRO A 51 -16.72 4.25 -4.84
CA PRO A 51 -18.01 4.89 -5.19
C PRO A 51 -17.89 6.39 -5.58
N LYS A 52 -16.66 6.86 -5.81
CA LYS A 52 -16.28 8.23 -6.13
C LYS A 52 -15.36 8.32 -7.35
N ILE A 53 -15.23 7.25 -8.13
CA ILE A 53 -14.46 7.33 -9.38
C ILE A 53 -15.35 7.99 -10.45
N SER A 54 -14.90 9.13 -10.93
CA SER A 54 -15.49 9.80 -12.09
C SER A 54 -15.32 8.88 -13.30
N GLU A 55 -16.34 8.78 -14.14
CA GLU A 55 -16.37 7.94 -15.36
C GLU A 55 -15.13 8.17 -16.26
N SER A 56 -14.55 9.38 -16.19
CA SER A 56 -13.30 9.77 -16.86
C SER A 56 -12.04 9.00 -16.42
N GLU A 57 -11.88 8.69 -15.13
CA GLU A 57 -10.70 7.97 -14.63
C GLU A 57 -10.75 6.48 -14.98
N ARG A 58 -11.96 5.91 -15.08
CA ARG A 58 -12.16 4.52 -15.52
C ARG A 58 -11.72 4.34 -16.98
N ILE A 59 -12.10 5.26 -17.87
CA ILE A 59 -11.73 5.22 -19.29
C ILE A 59 -10.20 5.29 -19.46
N TYR A 60 -9.53 6.17 -18.72
CA TYR A 60 -8.07 6.31 -18.79
C TYR A 60 -7.32 5.02 -18.38
N ILE A 61 -7.82 4.30 -17.38
CA ILE A 61 -7.23 3.04 -16.93
C ILE A 61 -7.51 1.90 -17.92
N GLU A 62 -8.72 1.82 -18.48
CA GLU A 62 -9.06 0.83 -19.51
C GLU A 62 -8.25 1.04 -20.80
N GLU A 63 -8.05 2.29 -21.24
CA GLU A 63 -7.22 2.62 -22.41
C GLU A 63 -5.73 2.35 -22.18
N SER A 64 -5.16 2.79 -21.07
CA SER A 64 -3.72 2.62 -20.78
C SER A 64 -3.32 1.15 -20.54
N ILE A 65 -4.20 0.34 -19.93
CA ILE A 65 -3.96 -1.11 -19.78
C ILE A 65 -4.08 -1.84 -21.13
N GLY A 66 -5.05 -1.45 -21.97
CA GLY A 66 -5.20 -2.00 -23.33
C GLY A 66 -3.98 -1.68 -24.21
N GLU A 67 -3.48 -0.45 -24.13
CA GLU A 67 -2.30 -0.02 -24.88
C GLU A 67 -1.02 -0.72 -24.41
N ALA A 68 -0.76 -0.78 -23.10
CA ALA A 68 0.41 -1.45 -22.54
C ALA A 68 0.46 -2.96 -22.88
N SER A 69 -0.68 -3.65 -22.82
CA SER A 69 -0.79 -5.08 -23.17
C SER A 69 -0.57 -5.30 -24.68
N SER A 70 -1.11 -4.41 -25.53
CA SER A 70 -0.93 -4.48 -26.98
C SER A 70 0.53 -4.23 -27.40
N ILE A 71 1.22 -3.26 -26.78
CA ILE A 71 2.63 -2.95 -27.04
C ILE A 71 3.52 -4.12 -26.62
N ALA A 72 3.25 -4.73 -25.46
CA ALA A 72 4.01 -5.89 -24.99
C ALA A 72 3.87 -7.09 -25.93
N ASN A 73 2.67 -7.36 -26.45
CA ASN A 73 2.41 -8.45 -27.37
C ASN A 73 3.04 -8.19 -28.76
N LYS A 74 2.96 -6.95 -29.25
CA LYS A 74 3.62 -6.51 -30.48
C LYS A 74 5.15 -6.66 -30.36
N LYS A 75 5.74 -6.22 -29.25
CA LYS A 75 7.18 -6.37 -28.98
C LYS A 75 7.61 -7.84 -28.98
N LYS A 76 6.85 -8.73 -28.32
CA LYS A 76 7.11 -10.18 -28.32
C LYS A 76 7.07 -10.77 -29.73
N THR A 77 6.11 -10.34 -30.54
CA THR A 77 5.97 -10.79 -31.93
C THR A 77 7.14 -10.31 -32.81
N LEU A 78 7.60 -9.08 -32.62
CA LEU A 78 8.75 -8.55 -33.37
C LEU A 78 10.06 -9.24 -32.99
N LEU A 79 10.25 -9.55 -31.71
CA LEU A 79 11.44 -10.29 -31.27
C LEU A 79 11.51 -11.69 -31.88
N ASN A 80 10.38 -12.41 -31.94
CA ASN A 80 10.29 -13.71 -32.62
C ASN A 80 10.57 -13.66 -34.14
N PHE A 81 10.57 -12.48 -34.75
CA PHE A 81 10.87 -12.28 -36.18
C PHE A 81 12.33 -11.86 -36.40
N LEU A 82 13.02 -11.44 -35.34
CA LEU A 82 14.43 -11.02 -35.36
C LEU A 82 15.39 -12.13 -34.91
N ASP A 83 14.86 -13.21 -34.35
CA ASP A 83 15.55 -14.49 -34.07
C ASP A 83 15.38 -15.47 -35.25
#